data_AF-A0A1R1SMZ7-F1
#
_entry.id   AF-A0A1R1SMZ7-F1
#
_cell.length_a   1.000
_cell.length_b   1.000
_cell.length_c   1.000
_cell.angle_alpha   90.00
_cell.angle_beta   90.00
_cell.angle_gamma   90.00
#
_symmetry.space_group_name_H-M   'P 1'
#
loop_
_entity.id
_entity.type
_entity.pdbx_description
1 polymer ?
#
loop_
_entity_poly.entity_id
_entity_poly.type
_entity_poly.pdbx_seq_one_letter_code
_entity_poly.pdbx_strand_id
1 'polypeptide(L)'
;MSQTKLSNIETGRIAPSLIDVELMLRALDAPMELVAEAMALARLANTEWQGKRASWRRGLEKRQAELAGLEAEAKTLRYFLPAMVTGLLATPEYIKASLEHSPVDISKTVARKLDRQAVLYDTTKCFTFLLTEQAVRWTVVPRAAMAIQIDRLVSLSHLPNVRIGVIPFGAAVSRGPMNTFTVYDQRLATVETFTGRIVFQDARDIAEHLAVFDLYERYALFGEEARNVLGEWAASYRA
;
A
#
# COMPACT_ATOMS: atom_id res chain seq x y z
N MET A 1 0.50 1.41 -35.25
CA MET A 1 0.47 0.22 -34.36
C MET A 1 0.75 -1.01 -35.21
N SER A 2 1.47 -2.03 -34.72
CA SER A 2 1.71 -3.26 -35.51
C SER A 2 0.51 -4.21 -35.46
N GLN A 3 0.31 -4.99 -36.52
CA GLN A 3 -0.78 -5.98 -36.62
C GLN A 3 -0.76 -6.98 -35.46
N THR A 4 0.44 -7.44 -35.06
CA THR A 4 0.61 -8.36 -33.93
C THR A 4 0.17 -7.74 -32.61
N LYS A 5 0.43 -6.44 -32.39
CA LYS A 5 0.03 -5.74 -31.17
C LYS A 5 -1.49 -5.55 -31.12
N LEU A 6 -2.11 -5.17 -32.24
CA LEU A 6 -3.56 -5.03 -32.35
C LEU A 6 -4.29 -6.35 -32.08
N SER A 7 -3.84 -7.45 -32.71
CA SER A 7 -4.44 -8.78 -32.51
C SER A 7 -4.36 -9.27 -31.06
N ASN A 8 -3.25 -9.00 -30.36
CA ASN A 8 -3.11 -9.36 -28.94
C ASN A 8 -4.04 -8.52 -28.03
N ILE A 9 -4.37 -7.29 -28.43
CA ILE A 9 -5.34 -6.45 -27.72
C ILE A 9 -6.76 -6.96 -27.95
N GLU A 10 -7.13 -7.21 -29.20
CA GLU A 10 -8.47 -7.71 -29.59
C GLU A 10 -8.80 -9.08 -28.97
N THR A 11 -7.77 -9.94 -28.82
CA THR A 11 -7.92 -11.27 -28.19
C THR A 11 -7.78 -11.25 -26.67
N GLY A 12 -7.66 -10.06 -26.05
CA GLY A 12 -7.56 -9.90 -24.60
C GLY A 12 -6.26 -10.42 -23.98
N ARG A 13 -5.24 -10.74 -24.79
CA ARG A 13 -3.93 -11.20 -24.31
C ARG A 13 -3.09 -10.07 -23.70
N ILE A 14 -3.29 -8.84 -24.15
CA ILE A 14 -2.59 -7.65 -23.67
C ILE A 14 -3.60 -6.53 -23.49
N ALA A 15 -3.61 -5.88 -22.32
CA ALA A 15 -4.41 -4.68 -22.11
C ALA A 15 -3.84 -3.50 -22.95
N PRO A 16 -4.67 -2.74 -23.68
CA PRO A 16 -4.20 -1.61 -24.46
C PRO A 16 -3.74 -0.47 -23.54
N SER A 17 -2.59 0.14 -23.83
CA SER A 17 -2.16 1.35 -23.13
C SER A 17 -3.07 2.54 -23.47
N LEU A 18 -3.01 3.63 -22.70
CA LEU A 18 -3.76 4.86 -23.02
C LEU A 18 -3.48 5.37 -24.44
N ILE A 19 -2.22 5.27 -24.87
CA ILE A 19 -1.80 5.66 -26.23
C ILE A 19 -2.38 4.70 -27.27
N ASP A 20 -2.47 3.39 -26.97
CA ASP A 20 -3.08 2.43 -27.89
C ASP A 20 -4.58 2.68 -28.06
N VAL A 21 -5.29 2.98 -26.97
CA VAL A 21 -6.72 3.33 -27.00
C VAL A 21 -6.95 4.63 -27.76
N GLU A 22 -6.15 5.66 -27.51
CA GLU A 22 -6.22 6.93 -28.26
C GLU A 22 -5.98 6.73 -29.77
N LEU A 23 -4.96 5.95 -30.15
CA LEU A 23 -4.66 5.64 -31.55
C LEU A 23 -5.78 4.85 -32.22
N MET A 24 -6.41 3.91 -31.51
CA MET A 24 -7.55 3.14 -32.03
C MET A 24 -8.78 4.02 -32.22
N LEU A 25 -9.14 4.83 -31.22
CA LEU A 25 -10.29 5.72 -31.28
C LEU A 25 -10.15 6.76 -32.40
N ARG A 26 -8.95 7.29 -32.59
CA ARG A 26 -8.64 8.21 -33.69
C ARG A 26 -8.72 7.54 -35.06
N ALA A 27 -8.25 6.30 -35.18
CA ALA A 27 -8.32 5.55 -36.43
C ALA A 27 -9.76 5.15 -36.81
N LEU A 28 -10.63 4.98 -35.81
CA LEU A 28 -12.04 4.63 -35.98
C LEU A 28 -12.98 5.84 -36.10
N ASP A 29 -12.44 7.06 -36.07
CA ASP A 29 -13.21 8.31 -36.07
C ASP A 29 -14.34 8.32 -35.02
N ALA A 30 -13.99 7.90 -33.80
CA ALA A 30 -14.94 7.66 -32.72
C ALA A 30 -15.59 8.98 -32.22
N PRO A 31 -16.89 8.99 -31.88
CA PRO A 31 -17.57 10.14 -31.27
C PRO A 31 -16.93 10.57 -29.95
N MET A 32 -16.99 11.86 -29.63
CA MET A 32 -16.34 12.46 -28.45
C MET A 32 -16.79 11.81 -27.13
N GLU A 33 -18.06 11.45 -27.03
CA GLU A 33 -18.64 10.76 -25.87
C GLU A 33 -18.02 9.37 -25.68
N LEU A 34 -17.86 8.62 -26.77
CA LEU A 34 -17.23 7.29 -26.75
C LEU A 34 -15.73 7.38 -26.45
N VAL A 35 -15.07 8.43 -26.95
CA VAL A 35 -13.67 8.72 -26.62
C VAL A 35 -13.51 8.96 -25.11
N ALA A 36 -14.38 9.78 -24.53
CA ALA A 36 -14.34 10.07 -23.10
C ALA A 36 -14.56 8.80 -22.24
N GLU A 37 -15.56 7.99 -22.60
CA GLU A 37 -15.87 6.73 -21.91
C GLU A 37 -14.74 5.69 -22.05
N ALA A 38 -14.28 5.42 -23.27
CA ALA A 38 -13.21 4.46 -23.54
C ALA A 38 -11.88 4.89 -22.90
N MET A 39 -11.56 6.18 -22.89
CA MET A 39 -10.37 6.70 -22.19
C MET A 39 -10.52 6.62 -20.67
N ALA A 40 -11.72 6.77 -20.11
CA ALA A 40 -11.96 6.56 -18.68
C ALA A 40 -11.78 5.08 -18.29
N LEU A 41 -12.32 4.15 -19.09
CA LEU A 41 -12.13 2.71 -18.93
C LEU A 41 -10.66 2.31 -19.11
N ALA A 42 -9.98 2.90 -20.09
CA ALA A 42 -8.55 2.67 -20.31
C ALA A 42 -7.71 3.21 -19.14
N ARG A 43 -8.08 4.35 -18.54
CA ARG A 43 -7.41 4.86 -17.32
C ARG A 43 -7.63 3.94 -16.13
N LEU A 44 -8.81 3.36 -15.98
CA LEU A 44 -9.10 2.36 -14.94
C LEU A 44 -8.29 1.07 -15.18
N ALA A 45 -8.25 0.57 -16.41
CA ALA A 45 -7.51 -0.62 -16.79
C ALA A 45 -5.98 -0.44 -16.75
N ASN A 46 -5.50 0.79 -16.98
CA ASN A 46 -4.08 1.18 -16.91
C ASN A 46 -3.72 1.89 -15.59
N THR A 47 -4.63 1.95 -14.61
CA THR A 47 -4.27 2.39 -13.27
C THR A 47 -3.22 1.40 -12.80
N GLU A 48 -1.97 1.87 -12.70
CA GLU A 48 -0.76 1.07 -12.62
C GLU A 48 -0.77 0.09 -11.45
N TRP A 49 -1.46 -1.03 -11.64
CA TRP A 49 -1.23 -2.20 -10.86
C TRP A 49 0.05 -2.85 -11.41
N GLN A 50 1.18 -2.42 -10.87
CA GLN A 50 2.42 -3.16 -11.05
C GLN A 50 2.31 -4.43 -10.19
N GLY A 51 2.01 -5.54 -10.84
CA GLY A 51 1.85 -6.80 -10.14
C GLY A 51 3.02 -7.10 -9.22
N LYS A 52 2.71 -7.54 -7.99
CA LYS A 52 3.69 -7.79 -6.92
C LYS A 52 4.89 -8.52 -7.51
N ARG A 53 4.68 -9.54 -8.36
CA ARG A 53 5.73 -10.33 -9.06
C ARG A 53 6.40 -9.70 -10.27
N ALA A 54 5.76 -8.79 -11.02
CA ALA A 54 6.47 -7.98 -12.01
C ALA A 54 7.41 -6.96 -11.33
N SER A 55 7.07 -6.55 -10.10
CA SER A 55 7.96 -5.82 -9.19
C SER A 55 9.02 -6.74 -8.55
N TRP A 56 8.68 -7.99 -8.18
CA TRP A 56 9.66 -8.98 -7.65
C TRP A 56 10.69 -9.41 -8.71
N ARG A 57 10.31 -9.62 -9.98
CA ARG A 57 11.25 -9.94 -11.08
C ARG A 57 12.14 -8.77 -11.49
N ARG A 58 11.71 -7.52 -11.24
CA ARG A 58 12.53 -6.31 -11.40
C ARG A 58 13.35 -5.97 -10.16
N GLY A 59 13.24 -6.78 -9.09
CA GLY A 59 13.93 -6.65 -7.82
C GLY A 59 13.28 -5.62 -6.89
N LEU A 60 13.01 -6.03 -5.63
CA LEU A 60 12.67 -5.09 -4.53
C LEU A 60 13.61 -3.88 -4.50
N GLU A 61 14.86 -4.12 -4.88
CA GLU A 61 15.93 -3.15 -5.07
C GLU A 61 15.58 -1.99 -6.02
N LYS A 62 15.00 -2.28 -7.19
CA LYS A 62 14.65 -1.25 -8.18
C LYS A 62 13.54 -0.35 -7.65
N ARG A 63 12.55 -0.92 -6.97
CA ARG A 63 11.47 -0.16 -6.33
C ARG A 63 11.97 0.72 -5.19
N GLN A 64 12.93 0.23 -4.40
CA GLN A 64 13.57 1.08 -3.38
C GLN A 64 14.36 2.23 -4.03
N ALA A 65 15.04 1.99 -5.15
CA ALA A 65 15.76 3.02 -5.88
C ALA A 65 14.82 4.06 -6.52
N GLU A 66 13.70 3.64 -7.11
CA GLU A 66 12.67 4.53 -7.66
C GLU A 66 12.06 5.42 -6.56
N LEU A 67 11.69 4.83 -5.41
CA LEU A 67 11.21 5.59 -4.26
C LEU A 67 12.26 6.58 -3.75
N ALA A 68 13.52 6.15 -3.65
CA ALA A 68 14.61 7.02 -3.23
C ALA A 68 14.83 8.18 -4.21
N GLY A 69 14.68 7.96 -5.52
CA GLY A 69 14.74 9.02 -6.53
C GLY A 69 13.62 10.06 -6.35
N LEU A 70 12.38 9.60 -6.19
CA LEU A 70 11.24 10.48 -5.92
C LEU A 70 11.43 11.28 -4.62
N GLU A 71 11.96 10.63 -3.57
CA GLU A 71 12.25 11.27 -2.29
C GLU A 71 13.40 12.29 -2.41
N ALA A 72 14.42 11.99 -3.22
CA ALA A 72 15.56 12.86 -3.45
C ALA A 72 15.15 14.16 -4.17
N GLU A 73 14.21 14.10 -5.10
CA GLU A 73 13.70 15.28 -5.82
C GLU A 73 12.67 16.08 -4.99
N ALA A 74 11.91 15.41 -4.12
CA ALA A 74 10.88 16.06 -3.31
C ALA A 74 11.47 16.90 -2.16
N LYS A 75 10.95 18.12 -1.97
CA LYS A 75 11.25 18.97 -0.79
C LYS A 75 10.24 18.81 0.34
N THR A 76 9.04 18.30 0.05
CA THR A 76 7.99 18.12 1.04
C THR A 76 7.34 16.77 0.84
N LEU A 77 7.34 15.97 1.90
CA LEU A 77 6.84 14.60 1.87
C LEU A 77 5.78 14.43 2.95
N ARG A 78 4.65 13.82 2.55
CA ARG A 78 3.52 13.58 3.45
C ARG A 78 3.14 12.11 3.40
N TYR A 79 3.20 11.47 4.56
CA TYR A 79 2.88 10.07 4.75
C TYR A 79 1.61 9.96 5.58
N PHE A 80 0.64 9.23 5.07
CA PHE A 80 -0.48 8.75 5.85
C PHE A 80 -0.31 7.24 6.03
N LEU A 81 -0.20 6.81 7.28
CA LEU A 81 0.15 5.45 7.68
C LEU A 81 -1.02 4.88 8.51
N PRO A 82 -2.03 4.28 7.86
CA PRO A 82 -3.25 3.87 8.54
C PRO A 82 -3.16 2.52 9.25
N ALA A 83 -2.19 1.69 8.89
CA ALA A 83 -2.15 0.29 9.33
C ALA A 83 -0.81 -0.12 9.98
N MET A 84 0.32 0.43 9.53
CA MET A 84 1.66 0.08 10.04
C MET A 84 2.66 1.21 9.84
N VAL A 85 3.76 1.17 10.60
CA VAL A 85 4.89 2.09 10.47
C VAL A 85 5.65 1.85 9.15
N THR A 86 6.10 2.93 8.50
CA THR A 86 6.94 2.86 7.29
C THR A 86 8.40 2.56 7.62
N GLY A 87 9.13 1.97 6.66
CA GLY A 87 10.56 1.67 6.81
C GLY A 87 11.46 2.88 7.12
N LEU A 88 11.03 4.11 6.83
CA LEU A 88 11.78 5.32 7.24
C LEU A 88 11.80 5.50 8.77
N LEU A 89 10.70 5.16 9.43
CA LEU A 89 10.50 5.36 10.86
C LEU A 89 10.82 4.11 11.67
N ALA A 90 10.95 2.96 11.01
CA ALA A 90 11.09 1.66 11.65
C ALA A 90 12.51 1.40 12.19
N THR A 91 12.62 0.62 13.27
CA THR A 91 13.89 0.06 13.78
C THR A 91 14.37 -1.09 12.89
N PRO A 92 15.66 -1.46 12.93
CA PRO A 92 16.16 -2.62 12.20
C PRO A 92 15.37 -3.90 12.47
N GLU A 93 15.02 -4.17 13.73
CA GLU A 93 14.26 -5.33 14.16
C GLU A 93 12.84 -5.32 13.58
N TYR A 94 12.17 -4.15 13.60
CA TYR A 94 10.85 -3.98 13.02
C TYR A 94 10.87 -4.19 11.51
N ILE A 95 11.88 -3.63 10.82
CA ILE A 95 12.04 -3.83 9.37
C ILE A 95 12.22 -5.31 9.05
N LYS A 96 13.11 -5.99 9.78
CA LYS A 96 13.38 -7.43 9.58
C LYS A 96 12.10 -8.26 9.76
N ALA A 97 11.38 -8.06 10.87
CA ALA A 97 10.14 -8.81 11.15
C ALA A 97 9.04 -8.51 10.12
N SER A 98 8.90 -7.25 9.67
CA SER A 98 7.91 -6.89 8.65
C SER A 98 8.16 -7.56 7.29
N LEU A 99 9.38 -8.05 7.04
CA LEU A 99 9.79 -8.71 5.80
C LEU A 99 9.92 -10.22 5.94
N GLU A 100 9.66 -10.81 7.11
CA GLU A 100 9.88 -12.24 7.38
C GLU A 100 9.05 -13.15 6.45
N HIS A 101 7.89 -12.69 6.02
CA HIS A 101 7.01 -13.39 5.08
C HIS A 101 7.49 -13.32 3.60
N SER A 102 8.60 -12.62 3.33
CA SER A 102 9.14 -12.49 1.97
C SER A 102 9.90 -13.76 1.55
N PRO A 103 9.61 -14.34 0.37
CA PRO A 103 10.24 -15.57 -0.10
C PRO A 103 11.69 -15.39 -0.62
N VAL A 104 12.31 -14.22 -0.41
CA VAL A 104 13.62 -13.84 -0.97
C VAL A 104 14.54 -13.36 0.15
N ASP A 105 15.86 -13.54 0.01
CA ASP A 105 16.85 -12.99 0.95
C ASP A 105 16.62 -11.48 1.19
N ILE A 106 16.23 -11.17 2.42
CA ILE A 106 15.84 -9.83 2.85
C ILE A 106 17.03 -8.99 3.32
N SER A 107 18.23 -9.57 3.49
CA SER A 107 19.37 -8.90 4.15
C SER A 107 19.77 -7.62 3.43
N LYS A 108 19.89 -7.66 2.09
CA LYS A 108 20.16 -6.48 1.26
C LYS A 108 19.01 -5.47 1.27
N THR A 109 17.77 -5.93 1.38
CA THR A 109 16.58 -5.07 1.44
C THR A 109 16.51 -4.32 2.77
N VAL A 110 16.85 -4.98 3.88
CA VAL A 110 16.95 -4.36 5.22
C VAL A 110 18.02 -3.27 5.20
N ALA A 111 19.22 -3.59 4.72
CA ALA A 111 20.32 -2.62 4.65
C ALA A 111 19.92 -1.37 3.86
N ARG A 112 19.37 -1.51 2.65
CA ARG A 112 18.93 -0.37 1.84
C ARG A 112 17.82 0.44 2.49
N LYS A 113 16.89 -0.21 3.20
CA LYS A 113 15.84 0.52 3.95
C LYS A 113 16.44 1.36 5.06
N LEU A 114 17.47 0.87 5.74
CA LEU A 114 18.21 1.60 6.77
C LEU A 114 19.03 2.74 6.17
N ASP A 115 19.75 2.51 5.07
CA ASP A 115 20.52 3.56 4.37
C ASP A 115 19.61 4.72 3.94
N ARG A 116 18.40 4.41 3.47
CA ARG A 116 17.40 5.40 3.07
C ARG A 116 16.91 6.28 4.21
N GLN A 117 17.06 5.86 5.47
CA GLN A 117 16.65 6.67 6.63
C GLN A 117 17.51 7.92 6.80
N ALA A 118 18.70 7.96 6.20
CA ALA A 118 19.58 9.14 6.21
C ALA A 118 18.87 10.40 5.67
N VAL A 119 17.90 10.24 4.76
CA VAL A 119 17.12 11.36 4.18
C VAL A 119 16.32 12.14 5.23
N LEU A 120 15.99 11.53 6.37
CA LEU A 120 15.29 12.23 7.46
C LEU A 120 16.13 13.35 8.08
N TYR A 121 17.46 13.25 7.97
CA TYR A 121 18.40 14.23 8.49
C TYR A 121 18.77 15.33 7.48
N ASP A 122 18.25 15.25 6.25
CA ASP A 122 18.36 16.33 5.27
C ASP A 122 17.36 17.45 5.62
N THR A 123 17.87 18.51 6.24
CA THR A 123 17.07 19.66 6.69
C THR A 123 16.56 20.52 5.53
N THR A 124 16.96 20.27 4.28
CA THR A 124 16.35 20.90 3.11
C THR A 124 14.99 20.30 2.74
N LYS A 125 14.62 19.18 3.39
CA LYS A 125 13.37 18.44 3.18
C LYS A 125 12.49 18.48 4.41
N CYS A 126 11.19 18.65 4.21
CA CYS A 126 10.19 18.61 5.27
C CYS A 126 9.34 17.35 5.19
N PHE A 127 9.19 16.64 6.32
CA PHE A 127 8.38 15.43 6.42
C PHE A 127 7.19 15.64 7.35
N THR A 128 6.02 15.15 6.95
CA THR A 128 4.88 14.96 7.85
C THR A 128 4.45 13.50 7.79
N PHE A 129 4.45 12.82 8.94
CA PHE A 129 3.93 11.48 9.11
C PHE A 129 2.68 11.53 9.99
N LEU A 130 1.55 11.08 9.45
CA LEU A 130 0.31 10.91 10.19
C LEU A 130 0.04 9.42 10.33
N LEU A 131 0.04 8.94 11.57
CA LEU A 131 -0.19 7.55 11.93
C LEU A 131 -1.55 7.44 12.62
N THR A 132 -2.27 6.36 12.37
CA THR A 132 -3.35 5.95 13.29
C THR A 132 -2.73 5.29 14.52
N GLU A 133 -3.45 5.26 15.64
CA GLU A 133 -3.06 4.46 16.80
C GLU A 133 -2.82 2.99 16.42
N GLN A 134 -3.64 2.45 15.50
CA GLN A 134 -3.44 1.13 14.92
C GLN A 134 -2.05 0.98 14.29
N ALA A 135 -1.60 1.92 13.49
CA ALA A 135 -0.29 1.84 12.85
C ALA A 135 0.87 1.86 13.85
N VAL A 136 0.72 2.61 14.95
CA VAL A 136 1.71 2.66 16.03
C VAL A 136 1.72 1.36 16.83
N ARG A 137 0.55 0.78 17.10
CA ARG A 137 0.38 -0.39 17.97
C ARG A 137 0.39 -1.74 17.26
N TRP A 138 0.37 -1.77 15.91
CA TRP A 138 0.40 -3.01 15.14
C TRP A 138 1.70 -3.78 15.43
N THR A 139 1.54 -4.90 16.13
CA THR A 139 2.64 -5.67 16.70
C THR A 139 3.21 -6.62 15.65
N VAL A 140 4.44 -6.35 15.21
CA VAL A 140 5.23 -7.27 14.35
C VAL A 140 6.47 -7.83 15.03
N VAL A 141 6.86 -7.25 16.17
CA VAL A 141 8.00 -7.68 16.98
C VAL A 141 7.56 -7.89 18.42
N PRO A 142 8.33 -8.62 19.26
CA PRO A 142 8.00 -8.80 20.67
C PRO A 142 7.82 -7.46 21.42
N ARG A 143 7.07 -7.48 22.53
CA ARG A 143 6.67 -6.28 23.30
C ARG A 143 7.84 -5.32 23.61
N ALA A 144 9.00 -5.84 24.03
CA ALA A 144 10.17 -5.03 24.33
C ALA A 144 10.70 -4.30 23.08
N ALA A 145 10.73 -4.96 21.92
CA ALA A 145 11.13 -4.34 20.66
C ALA A 145 10.08 -3.36 20.12
N MET A 146 8.80 -3.59 20.40
CA MET A 146 7.74 -2.59 20.11
C MET A 146 7.92 -1.31 20.93
N ALA A 147 8.34 -1.41 22.20
CA ALA A 147 8.65 -0.23 23.00
C ALA A 147 9.78 0.60 22.36
N ILE A 148 10.88 -0.06 21.95
CA ILE A 148 11.99 0.58 21.24
C ILE A 148 11.53 1.23 19.92
N GLN A 149 10.62 0.56 19.18
CA GLN A 149 10.03 1.13 17.97
C GLN A 149 9.26 2.42 18.27
N ILE A 150 8.50 2.47 19.36
CA ILE A 150 7.75 3.67 19.76
C ILE A 150 8.69 4.77 20.25
N ASP A 151 9.71 4.43 21.04
CA ASP A 151 10.76 5.39 21.48
C ASP A 151 11.49 6.02 20.29
N ARG A 152 11.70 5.25 19.22
CA ARG A 152 12.24 5.77 17.96
C ARG A 152 11.31 6.80 17.31
N LEU A 153 9.99 6.59 17.32
CA LEU A 153 9.04 7.59 16.80
C LEU A 153 9.14 8.89 17.60
N VAL A 154 9.22 8.80 18.93
CA VAL A 154 9.42 9.97 19.81
C VAL A 154 10.73 10.67 19.45
N SER A 155 11.83 9.92 19.34
CA SER A 155 13.15 10.46 19.00
C SER A 155 13.14 11.21 17.66
N LEU A 156 12.54 10.63 16.62
CA LEU A 156 12.44 11.27 15.30
C LEU A 156 11.53 12.50 15.29
N SER A 157 10.54 12.56 16.19
CA SER A 157 9.65 13.73 16.31
C SER A 157 10.37 14.99 16.81
N HIS A 158 11.56 14.86 17.37
CA HIS A 158 12.40 15.98 17.80
C HIS A 158 13.26 16.59 16.69
N LEU A 159 13.31 15.98 15.49
CA LEU A 159 14.01 16.56 14.36
C LEU A 159 13.24 17.79 13.82
N PRO A 160 13.91 18.93 13.54
CA PRO A 160 13.24 20.19 13.20
C PRO A 160 12.45 20.13 11.89
N ASN A 161 12.79 19.20 11.02
CA ASN A 161 12.20 19.01 9.71
C ASN A 161 11.22 17.82 9.64
N VAL A 162 10.96 17.14 10.77
CA VAL A 162 10.08 15.97 10.84
C VAL A 162 8.92 16.25 11.78
N ARG A 163 7.70 16.14 11.27
CA ARG A 163 6.47 16.23 12.07
C ARG A 163 5.79 14.88 12.13
N ILE A 164 5.55 14.38 13.34
CA ILE A 164 4.84 13.12 13.57
C ILE A 164 3.53 13.42 14.31
N GLY A 165 2.40 12.99 13.75
CA GLY A 165 1.09 13.06 14.37
C GLY A 165 0.49 11.68 14.52
N VAL A 166 -0.22 11.44 15.62
CA VAL A 166 -0.95 10.20 15.90
C VAL A 166 -2.43 10.52 16.05
N ILE A 167 -3.27 9.79 15.33
CA ILE A 167 -4.74 9.84 15.44
C ILE A 167 -5.16 8.74 16.42
N PRO A 168 -5.53 9.08 17.67
CA PRO A 168 -5.91 8.10 18.68
C PRO A 168 -7.26 7.44 18.35
N PHE A 169 -7.51 6.28 18.94
CA PHE A 169 -8.87 5.72 18.96
C PHE A 169 -9.84 6.71 19.64
N GLY A 170 -11.09 6.72 19.18
CA GLY A 170 -12.11 7.65 19.65
C GLY A 170 -12.09 9.04 19.00
N ALA A 171 -11.05 9.41 18.25
CA ALA A 171 -11.07 10.64 17.46
C ALA A 171 -12.15 10.56 16.36
N ALA A 172 -13.12 11.48 16.39
CA ALA A 172 -14.18 11.56 15.38
C ALA A 172 -13.64 12.16 14.08
N VAL A 173 -13.41 11.30 13.07
CA VAL A 173 -12.96 11.71 11.74
C VAL A 173 -14.01 11.29 10.72
N SER A 174 -14.58 12.26 9.99
CA SER A 174 -15.68 12.04 9.04
C SER A 174 -15.30 11.18 7.83
N ARG A 175 -14.00 11.06 7.53
CA ARG A 175 -13.46 10.19 6.48
C ARG A 175 -12.32 9.34 7.04
N GLY A 176 -12.64 8.10 7.39
CA GLY A 176 -11.69 7.15 7.98
C GLY A 176 -10.62 6.64 7.01
N PRO A 177 -9.53 6.04 7.53
CA PRO A 177 -8.52 5.38 6.71
C PRO A 177 -9.11 4.23 5.88
N MET A 178 -8.84 4.19 4.57
CA MET A 178 -9.31 3.14 3.67
C MET A 178 -8.13 2.34 3.11
N ASN A 179 -8.12 1.03 3.33
CA ASN A 179 -7.21 0.04 2.74
C ASN A 179 -7.85 -1.35 2.88
N THR A 180 -9.04 -1.52 2.31
CA THR A 180 -9.81 -2.77 2.42
C THR A 180 -9.50 -3.65 1.23
N PHE A 181 -9.30 -4.94 1.45
CA PHE A 181 -9.34 -5.93 0.39
C PHE A 181 -10.51 -6.90 0.60
N THR A 182 -11.04 -7.42 -0.50
CA THR A 182 -12.11 -8.41 -0.50
C THR A 182 -11.77 -9.46 -1.53
N VAL A 183 -11.81 -10.73 -1.14
CA VAL A 183 -11.67 -11.85 -2.08
C VAL A 183 -13.04 -12.47 -2.28
N TYR A 184 -13.42 -12.69 -3.54
CA TYR A 184 -14.68 -13.31 -3.95
C TYR A 184 -14.33 -14.69 -4.51
N ASP A 185 -14.61 -15.71 -3.69
CA ASP A 185 -14.22 -17.09 -3.93
C ASP A 185 -12.71 -17.19 -4.25
N GLN A 186 -12.35 -17.94 -5.30
CA GLN A 186 -10.99 -18.00 -5.85
C GLN A 186 -10.90 -17.32 -7.23
N ARG A 187 -11.84 -16.42 -7.53
CA ARG A 187 -12.02 -15.85 -8.89
C ARG A 187 -11.60 -14.40 -9.00
N LEU A 188 -11.70 -13.64 -7.91
CA LEU A 188 -11.56 -12.19 -7.94
C LEU A 188 -11.07 -11.69 -6.58
N ALA A 189 -10.17 -10.71 -6.59
CA ALA A 189 -9.93 -9.88 -5.42
C ALA A 189 -10.08 -8.40 -5.78
N THR A 190 -10.54 -7.58 -4.84
CA THR A 190 -10.64 -6.13 -5.00
C THR A 190 -9.95 -5.43 -3.85
N VAL A 191 -9.23 -4.35 -4.13
CA VAL A 191 -8.62 -3.48 -3.11
C VAL A 191 -9.18 -2.07 -3.27
N GLU A 192 -9.74 -1.52 -2.20
CA GLU A 192 -10.31 -0.18 -2.17
C GLU A 192 -9.33 0.84 -1.60
N THR A 193 -9.31 2.01 -2.24
CA THR A 193 -8.50 3.17 -1.89
C THR A 193 -9.38 4.42 -1.87
N PHE A 194 -8.87 5.53 -1.35
CA PHE A 194 -9.60 6.80 -1.32
C PHE A 194 -10.08 7.32 -2.67
N THR A 195 -9.43 6.91 -3.77
CA THR A 195 -9.67 7.45 -5.11
C THR A 195 -10.28 6.43 -6.08
N GLY A 196 -10.52 5.20 -5.62
CA GLY A 196 -11.06 4.15 -6.47
C GLY A 196 -10.73 2.75 -5.97
N ARG A 197 -10.93 1.76 -6.84
CA ARG A 197 -10.74 0.34 -6.54
C ARG A 197 -9.83 -0.30 -7.58
N ILE A 198 -8.94 -1.18 -7.13
CA ILE A 198 -8.11 -2.05 -7.95
C ILE A 198 -8.78 -3.43 -7.99
N VAL A 199 -8.84 -4.02 -9.18
CA VAL A 199 -9.47 -5.33 -9.40
C VAL A 199 -8.40 -6.32 -9.86
N PHE A 200 -8.32 -7.47 -9.19
CA PHE A 200 -7.37 -8.54 -9.44
C PHE A 200 -8.10 -9.78 -9.94
N GLN A 201 -7.70 -10.25 -11.13
CA GLN A 201 -8.26 -11.46 -11.76
C GLN A 201 -7.20 -12.54 -11.99
N ASP A 202 -5.92 -12.22 -11.81
CA ASP A 202 -4.84 -13.20 -11.92
C ASP A 202 -4.87 -14.15 -10.71
N ALA A 203 -4.93 -15.46 -10.98
CA ALA A 203 -5.02 -16.49 -9.95
C ALA A 203 -3.91 -16.40 -8.90
N ARG A 204 -2.72 -15.91 -9.25
CA ARG A 204 -1.58 -15.80 -8.32
C ARG A 204 -1.76 -14.63 -7.36
N ASP A 205 -2.30 -13.52 -7.82
CA ASP A 205 -2.56 -12.37 -6.95
C ASP A 205 -3.78 -12.63 -6.06
N ILE A 206 -4.78 -13.36 -6.57
CA ILE A 206 -5.88 -13.87 -5.74
C ILE A 206 -5.34 -14.80 -4.65
N ALA A 207 -4.48 -15.77 -5.01
CA ALA A 207 -3.87 -16.69 -4.06
C ALA A 207 -3.03 -15.97 -2.99
N GLU A 208 -2.33 -14.89 -3.36
CA GLU A 208 -1.59 -14.06 -2.40
C GLU A 208 -2.54 -13.34 -1.42
N HIS A 209 -3.65 -12.78 -1.89
CA HIS A 209 -4.64 -12.15 -1.01
C HIS A 209 -5.31 -13.16 -0.09
N LEU A 210 -5.60 -14.38 -0.58
CA LEU A 210 -6.09 -15.48 0.25
C LEU A 210 -5.07 -15.87 1.32
N ALA A 211 -3.79 -16.02 0.96
CA ALA A 211 -2.75 -16.34 1.94
C ALA A 211 -2.62 -15.26 3.05
N VAL A 212 -2.77 -13.98 2.69
CA VAL A 212 -2.81 -12.88 3.67
C VAL A 212 -4.08 -12.92 4.51
N PHE A 213 -5.23 -13.24 3.90
CA PHE A 213 -6.50 -13.41 4.61
C PHE A 213 -6.39 -14.53 5.65
N ASP A 214 -5.96 -15.72 5.22
CA ASP A 214 -5.77 -16.89 6.09
C ASP A 214 -4.78 -16.60 7.23
N LEU A 215 -3.75 -15.78 6.97
CA LEU A 215 -2.85 -15.31 8.02
C LEU A 215 -3.58 -14.49 9.08
N TYR A 216 -4.38 -13.51 8.68
CA TYR A 216 -5.12 -12.68 9.63
C TYR A 216 -6.24 -13.43 10.33
N GLU A 217 -6.91 -14.34 9.63
CA GLU A 217 -7.96 -15.19 10.17
C GLU A 217 -7.47 -15.99 11.39
N ARG A 218 -6.22 -16.48 11.37
CA ARG A 218 -5.62 -17.20 12.52
C ARG A 218 -5.53 -16.38 13.82
N TYR A 219 -5.55 -15.06 13.73
CA TYR A 219 -5.48 -14.16 14.88
C TYR A 219 -6.82 -13.50 15.21
N ALA A 220 -7.86 -13.77 14.41
CA ALA A 220 -9.17 -13.16 14.58
C ALA A 220 -10.01 -13.93 15.60
N LEU A 221 -10.77 -13.19 16.41
CA LEU A 221 -11.84 -13.75 17.22
C LEU A 221 -13.08 -13.93 16.34
N PHE A 222 -13.82 -15.01 16.56
CA PHE A 222 -15.07 -15.30 15.85
C PHE A 222 -16.19 -15.66 16.82
N GLY A 223 -17.42 -15.65 16.31
CA GLY A 223 -18.59 -16.12 17.05
C GLY A 223 -18.83 -15.32 18.33
N GLU A 224 -18.92 -16.02 19.46
CA GLU A 224 -19.27 -15.42 20.76
C GLU A 224 -18.16 -14.51 21.29
N GLU A 225 -16.90 -14.92 21.19
CA GLU A 225 -15.75 -14.13 21.65
C GLU A 225 -15.70 -12.77 20.95
N ALA A 226 -15.90 -12.76 19.63
CA ALA A 226 -15.98 -11.53 18.85
C ALA A 226 -17.16 -10.65 19.31
N ARG A 227 -18.36 -11.24 19.49
CA ARG A 227 -19.54 -10.48 19.94
C ARG A 227 -19.34 -9.86 21.33
N ASN A 228 -18.67 -10.56 22.24
CA ASN A 228 -18.40 -10.06 23.58
C ASN A 228 -17.49 -8.83 23.54
N VAL A 229 -16.35 -8.93 22.85
CA VAL A 229 -15.40 -7.81 22.69
C VAL A 229 -16.05 -6.62 21.97
N LEU A 230 -16.84 -6.87 20.91
CA LEU A 230 -17.58 -5.82 20.22
C LEU A 230 -18.62 -5.15 21.13
N GLY A 231 -19.27 -5.91 22.01
CA GLY A 231 -20.21 -5.40 23.01
C GLY A 231 -19.53 -4.49 24.04
N GLU A 232 -18.36 -4.88 24.54
CA GLU A 232 -17.54 -4.08 25.46
C GLU A 232 -17.11 -2.75 24.83
N TRP A 233 -16.62 -2.79 23.58
CA TRP A 233 -16.27 -1.57 22.85
C TRP A 233 -17.48 -0.69 22.60
N ALA A 234 -18.62 -1.26 22.21
CA ALA A 234 -19.85 -0.50 22.03
C ALA A 234 -20.32 0.17 23.32
N ALA A 235 -20.14 -0.46 24.49
CA ALA A 235 -20.43 0.15 25.78
C ALA A 235 -19.51 1.35 26.06
N SER A 236 -18.21 1.27 25.73
CA SER A 236 -17.27 2.39 25.93
C SER A 236 -17.60 3.65 25.12
N TYR A 237 -18.31 3.51 23.98
CA TYR A 237 -18.76 4.67 23.19
C TYR A 237 -20.11 5.24 23.65
N ARG A 238 -20.83 4.54 24.53
CA ARG A 238 -22.13 4.98 25.08
C ARG A 238 -21.98 5.66 26.44
N ALA A 239 -20.89 5.39 27.16
CA ALA A 239 -20.54 6.02 28.43
C ALA A 239 -19.98 7.44 28.22
#